data_AF-A0A561R6H9-F1
#
_entry.id   AF-A0A561R6H9-F1
#
_cell.length_a   1.000
_cell.length_b   1.000
_cell.length_c   1.000
_cell.angle_alpha   90.00
_cell.angle_beta   90.00
_cell.angle_gamma   90.00
#
_symmetry.space_group_name_H-M   'P 1'
#
loop_
_entity.id
_entity.type
_entity.pdbx_description
1 polymer ?
#
loop_
_entity_poly.entity_id
_entity_poly.type
_entity_poly.pdbx_seq_one_letter_code
_entity_poly.pdbx_strand_id
1 'polypeptide(L)'
;MLRLAINRLLLPAAMAALLMLSLAYWWLDNGPHEAFGTAMLGLLTWHIYTNRRWFLTLRIGQYDARRWAVVIIHTWLAINITVLFVTSVLISRSVSFIQFTDHVSVIEVHWFSAYWVVLIIAVHLGSHWPRVMVTFATVLRLSPSRVRTNWLRLFSALLLAYGAWSFAVLGVSTKLTFGYSLYFWDFTASVTPFFAHWTAVIAGVAVLSYYSMAALRSAGKPRSRSNNGGT
;
A
#
# COMPACT_ATOMS: atom_id res chain seq x y z
N MET A 1 5.62 13.66 -20.64
CA MET A 1 4.41 12.97 -20.13
C MET A 1 4.66 11.48 -19.87
N LEU A 2 5.25 10.73 -20.82
CA LEU A 2 5.49 9.29 -20.68
C LEU A 2 6.29 8.88 -19.43
N ARG A 3 7.47 9.49 -19.19
CA ARG A 3 8.30 9.19 -17.99
C ARG A 3 7.57 9.47 -16.66
N LEU A 4 6.68 10.47 -16.64
CA LEU A 4 5.88 10.78 -15.46
C LEU A 4 4.84 9.68 -15.21
N ALA A 5 4.09 9.28 -16.26
CA ALA A 5 3.11 8.20 -16.16
C ALA A 5 3.76 6.87 -15.76
N ILE A 6 4.90 6.51 -16.36
CA ILE A 6 5.65 5.30 -16.02
C ILE A 6 6.04 5.30 -14.54
N ASN A 7 6.79 6.32 -14.10
CA ASN A 7 7.38 6.29 -12.75
C ASN A 7 6.36 6.55 -11.63
N ARG A 8 5.25 7.25 -11.91
CA ARG A 8 4.30 7.70 -10.89
C ARG A 8 2.99 6.94 -10.85
N LEU A 9 2.64 6.23 -11.92
CA LEU A 9 1.39 5.48 -12.02
C LEU A 9 1.65 4.00 -12.35
N LEU A 10 2.31 3.72 -13.48
CA LEU A 10 2.47 2.34 -13.97
C LEU A 10 3.40 1.52 -13.08
N LEU A 11 4.53 2.07 -12.67
CA LEU A 11 5.49 1.38 -11.81
C LEU A 11 4.87 0.98 -10.45
N PRO A 12 4.24 1.90 -9.67
CA PRO A 12 3.52 1.51 -8.47
C PRO A 12 2.36 0.53 -8.71
N ALA A 13 1.61 0.69 -9.81
CA ALA A 13 0.51 -0.22 -10.15
C ALA A 13 1.01 -1.64 -10.45
N ALA A 14 2.11 -1.77 -11.19
CA ALA A 14 2.74 -3.06 -11.47
C ALA A 14 3.26 -3.72 -10.18
N MET A 15 3.88 -2.94 -9.28
CA MET A 15 4.30 -3.44 -7.97
C MET A 15 3.12 -3.95 -7.13
N ALA A 16 2.02 -3.19 -7.09
CA ALA A 16 0.81 -3.59 -6.36
C ALA A 16 0.18 -4.86 -6.96
N ALA A 17 0.17 -5.00 -8.28
CA ALA A 17 -0.32 -6.21 -8.95
C ALA A 17 0.56 -7.44 -8.64
N LEU A 18 1.89 -7.31 -8.68
CA LEU A 18 2.81 -8.40 -8.33
C LEU A 18 2.69 -8.81 -6.86
N LEU A 19 2.53 -7.84 -5.95
CA LEU A 19 2.28 -8.13 -4.54
C LEU A 19 0.96 -8.90 -4.36
N MET A 20 -0.09 -8.48 -5.07
CA MET A 20 -1.40 -9.15 -5.03
C MET A 20 -1.30 -10.59 -5.54
N LEU A 21 -0.59 -10.83 -6.65
CA LEU A 21 -0.31 -12.17 -7.15
C LEU A 21 0.50 -13.00 -6.14
N SER A 22 1.47 -12.38 -5.47
CA SER A 22 2.30 -13.04 -4.45
C SER A 22 1.46 -13.49 -3.24
N LEU A 23 0.39 -12.77 -2.87
CA LEU A 23 -0.51 -13.19 -1.79
C LEU A 23 -1.30 -14.46 -2.10
N ALA A 24 -1.52 -14.78 -3.38
CA ALA A 24 -2.26 -15.95 -3.82
C ALA A 24 -1.38 -17.23 -3.86
N TYR A 25 -0.50 -17.41 -2.86
CA TYR A 25 0.44 -18.53 -2.77
C TYR A 25 -0.26 -19.89 -2.87
N TRP A 26 -1.35 -20.09 -2.14
CA TRP A 26 -2.09 -21.37 -2.16
C TRP A 26 -2.77 -21.70 -3.50
N TRP A 27 -2.86 -20.73 -4.40
CA TRP A 27 -3.38 -20.93 -5.74
C TRP A 27 -2.27 -21.09 -6.79
N LEU A 28 -1.22 -20.27 -6.68
CA LEU A 28 -0.14 -20.20 -7.67
C LEU A 28 1.07 -21.07 -7.33
N ASP A 29 1.16 -21.58 -6.11
CA ASP A 29 2.27 -22.35 -5.57
C ASP A 29 3.61 -21.55 -5.53
N ASN A 30 4.68 -22.23 -5.13
CA ASN A 30 5.96 -21.62 -4.80
C ASN A 30 6.66 -20.95 -5.99
N GLY A 31 6.73 -21.62 -7.15
CA GLY A 31 7.50 -21.13 -8.29
C GLY A 31 7.05 -19.73 -8.77
N PRO A 32 5.76 -19.54 -9.11
CA PRO A 32 5.23 -18.23 -9.46
C PRO A 32 5.32 -17.22 -8.31
N HIS A 33 5.09 -17.62 -7.05
CA HIS A 33 5.24 -16.72 -5.91
C HIS A 33 6.64 -16.11 -5.83
N GLU A 34 7.69 -16.93 -5.95
CA GLU A 34 9.07 -16.45 -5.92
C GLU A 34 9.40 -15.56 -7.14
N ALA A 35 8.88 -15.90 -8.32
CA ALA A 35 9.05 -15.09 -9.52
C ALA A 35 8.40 -13.69 -9.36
N PHE A 36 7.15 -13.64 -8.87
CA PHE A 36 6.44 -12.39 -8.63
C PHE A 36 7.08 -11.56 -7.51
N GLY A 37 7.49 -12.20 -6.42
CA GLY A 37 8.20 -11.54 -5.32
C GLY A 37 9.53 -10.94 -5.78
N THR A 38 10.33 -11.69 -6.54
CA THR A 38 11.60 -11.22 -7.10
C THR A 38 11.40 -10.04 -8.05
N ALA A 39 10.42 -10.14 -8.97
CA ALA A 39 10.07 -9.04 -9.86
C ALA A 39 9.60 -7.80 -9.08
N MET A 40 8.80 -7.98 -8.02
CA MET A 40 8.32 -6.90 -7.17
C MET A 40 9.46 -6.18 -6.46
N LEU A 41 10.44 -6.91 -5.92
CA LEU A 41 11.64 -6.35 -5.29
C LEU A 41 12.53 -5.60 -6.28
N GLY A 42 12.65 -6.10 -7.52
CA GLY A 42 13.32 -5.38 -8.62
C GLY A 42 12.63 -4.05 -8.94
N LEU A 43 11.31 -4.06 -9.10
CA LEU A 43 10.53 -2.84 -9.31
C LEU A 43 10.57 -1.89 -8.11
N LEU A 44 10.62 -2.41 -6.88
CA LEU A 44 10.79 -1.63 -5.67
C LEU A 44 12.14 -0.91 -5.65
N THR A 45 13.21 -1.57 -6.07
CA THR A 45 14.54 -0.95 -6.20
C THR A 45 14.50 0.21 -7.19
N TRP A 46 13.84 0.03 -8.33
CA TRP A 46 13.61 1.10 -9.29
C TRP A 46 12.75 2.23 -8.69
N HIS A 47 11.69 1.89 -7.96
CA HIS A 47 10.83 2.87 -7.29
C HIS A 47 11.62 3.72 -6.27
N ILE A 48 12.44 3.10 -5.43
CA ILE A 48 13.30 3.77 -4.46
C ILE A 48 14.29 4.70 -5.20
N TYR A 49 14.96 4.21 -6.24
CA TYR A 49 15.92 4.99 -7.02
C TYR A 49 15.29 6.25 -7.65
N THR A 50 14.10 6.13 -8.25
CA THR A 50 13.39 7.28 -8.82
C THR A 50 12.90 8.28 -7.77
N ASN A 51 12.73 7.84 -6.53
CA ASN A 51 12.26 8.63 -5.40
C ASN A 51 13.35 9.02 -4.40
N ARG A 52 14.63 8.75 -4.70
CA ARG A 52 15.76 8.96 -3.79
C ARG A 52 15.90 10.37 -3.23
N ARG A 53 15.40 11.38 -3.94
CA ARG A 53 15.39 12.78 -3.49
C ARG A 53 14.58 12.98 -2.21
N TRP A 54 13.60 12.12 -1.92
CA TRP A 54 12.85 12.18 -0.67
C TRP A 54 13.77 11.97 0.55
N PHE A 55 14.75 11.07 0.48
CA PHE A 55 15.71 10.86 1.56
C PHE A 55 16.56 12.11 1.84
N LEU A 56 16.89 12.88 0.80
CA LEU A 56 17.63 14.14 0.96
C LEU A 56 16.79 15.17 1.72
N THR A 57 15.47 15.18 1.50
CA THR A 57 14.58 16.13 2.17
C THR A 57 14.40 15.83 3.66
N LEU A 58 14.66 14.60 4.12
CA LEU A 58 14.56 14.25 5.55
C LEU A 58 15.44 15.14 6.43
N ARG A 59 16.62 15.55 5.95
CA ARG A 59 17.56 16.39 6.73
C ARG A 59 17.20 17.88 6.75
N ILE A 60 16.16 18.31 6.05
CA ILE A 60 15.91 19.72 5.75
C ILE A 60 14.53 20.16 6.25
N GLY A 61 14.47 21.26 7.00
CA GLY A 61 13.24 21.96 7.39
C GLY A 61 12.54 21.41 8.63
N GLN A 62 11.52 22.15 9.10
CA GLN A 62 10.73 21.78 10.28
C GLN A 62 9.78 20.60 9.99
N TYR A 63 9.44 19.86 11.05
CA TYR A 63 8.55 18.70 10.97
C TYR A 63 7.16 19.06 11.52
N ASP A 64 6.19 19.13 10.61
CA ASP A 64 4.78 19.17 10.99
C ASP A 64 4.24 17.74 11.24
N ALA A 65 3.04 17.65 11.83
CA ALA A 65 2.41 16.36 12.15
C ALA A 65 2.26 15.45 10.91
N ARG A 66 1.95 16.04 9.75
CA ARG A 66 1.81 15.32 8.49
C ARG A 66 3.15 14.71 8.05
N ARG A 67 4.25 15.45 8.15
CA ARG A 67 5.59 14.98 7.80
C ARG A 67 6.05 13.87 8.73
N TRP A 68 5.79 13.98 10.03
CA TRP A 68 6.04 12.89 10.98
C TRP A 68 5.28 11.63 10.62
N ALA A 69 3.98 11.73 10.32
CA ALA A 69 3.17 10.58 9.89
C ALA A 69 3.77 9.89 8.65
N VAL A 70 4.18 10.66 7.63
CA VAL A 70 4.83 10.10 6.43
C VAL A 70 6.13 9.39 6.78
N VAL A 71 6.98 9.96 7.63
CA VAL A 71 8.23 9.32 8.05
C VAL A 71 7.97 8.00 8.76
N ILE A 72 7.02 7.96 9.71
CA ILE A 72 6.65 6.74 10.42
C ILE A 72 6.17 5.66 9.44
N ILE A 73 5.29 6.00 8.50
CA ILE A 73 4.81 5.07 7.47
C ILE A 73 5.98 4.48 6.67
N HIS A 74 6.94 5.32 6.24
CA HIS A 74 8.07 4.86 5.44
C HIS A 74 9.05 4.01 6.25
N THR A 75 9.33 4.37 7.50
CA THR A 75 10.19 3.58 8.39
C THR A 75 9.58 2.21 8.65
N TRP A 76 8.28 2.16 8.97
CA TRP A 76 7.59 0.90 9.22
C TRP A 76 7.50 0.01 7.98
N LEU A 77 7.28 0.62 6.80
CA LEU A 77 7.33 -0.07 5.52
C LEU A 77 8.72 -0.64 5.23
N ALA A 78 9.78 0.15 5.47
CA ALA A 78 11.16 -0.28 5.25
C ALA A 78 11.52 -1.49 6.12
N ILE A 79 11.18 -1.47 7.41
CA ILE A 79 11.39 -2.60 8.33
C ILE A 79 10.70 -3.86 7.79
N ASN A 80 9.42 -3.77 7.42
CA ASN A 80 8.67 -4.92 6.93
C ASN A 80 9.19 -5.43 5.58
N ILE A 81 9.56 -4.55 4.65
CA ILE A 81 10.20 -4.96 3.39
C ILE A 81 11.53 -5.68 3.66
N THR A 82 12.34 -5.22 4.62
CA THR A 82 13.59 -5.90 4.99
C THR A 82 13.32 -7.28 5.58
N VAL A 83 12.35 -7.41 6.48
CA VAL A 83 11.93 -8.72 7.03
C VAL A 83 11.44 -9.63 5.91
N LEU A 84 10.59 -9.13 5.02
CA LEU A 84 10.06 -9.89 3.89
C LEU A 84 11.19 -10.35 2.96
N PHE A 85 12.14 -9.49 2.63
CA PHE A 85 13.31 -9.83 1.80
C PHE A 85 14.18 -10.91 2.45
N VAL A 86 14.56 -10.73 3.72
CA VAL A 86 15.43 -11.69 4.44
C VAL A 86 14.73 -13.04 4.55
N THR A 87 13.46 -13.06 4.94
CA THR A 87 12.70 -14.31 5.03
C THR A 87 12.49 -14.96 3.66
N SER A 88 12.22 -14.19 2.60
CA SER A 88 12.17 -14.71 1.22
C SER A 88 13.45 -15.43 0.82
N VAL A 89 14.62 -14.83 1.08
CA VAL A 89 15.92 -15.45 0.73
C VAL A 89 16.13 -16.75 1.52
N LEU A 90 15.74 -16.76 2.80
CA LEU A 90 15.93 -17.92 3.67
C LEU A 90 15.05 -19.12 3.27
N ILE A 91 13.80 -18.87 2.88
CA ILE A 91 12.83 -19.93 2.55
C ILE A 91 12.76 -20.26 1.06
N SER A 92 13.44 -19.50 0.19
CA SER A 92 13.40 -19.71 -1.27
C SER A 92 13.95 -21.10 -1.64
N ARG A 93 13.29 -21.72 -2.62
CA ARG A 93 13.59 -23.04 -3.16
C ARG A 93 13.77 -23.02 -4.67
N SER A 94 13.10 -22.11 -5.37
CA SER A 94 13.07 -22.07 -6.84
C SER A 94 14.06 -21.07 -7.42
N VAL A 95 14.30 -19.94 -6.75
CA VAL A 95 15.19 -18.87 -7.19
C VAL A 95 16.57 -18.98 -6.54
N SER A 96 16.66 -19.33 -5.25
CA SER A 96 17.93 -19.76 -4.65
C SER A 96 18.11 -21.25 -4.90
N PHE A 97 19.15 -21.64 -5.64
CA PHE A 97 19.54 -23.05 -5.84
C PHE A 97 19.90 -23.79 -4.52
N ILE A 98 19.81 -23.11 -3.37
CA ILE A 98 20.06 -23.59 -2.02
C ILE A 98 18.90 -23.11 -1.14
N GLN A 99 18.22 -24.05 -0.49
CA GLN A 99 17.24 -23.72 0.56
C GLN A 99 18.00 -23.60 1.89
N PHE A 100 17.94 -22.42 2.52
CA PHE A 100 18.67 -22.17 3.76
C PHE A 100 17.92 -22.68 5.00
N THR A 101 16.59 -22.69 4.97
CA THR A 101 15.76 -23.18 6.08
C THR A 101 14.34 -23.56 5.62
N ASP A 102 13.69 -24.47 6.34
CA ASP A 102 12.26 -24.78 6.28
C ASP A 102 11.54 -24.54 7.62
N HIS A 103 12.21 -23.87 8.57
CA HIS A 103 11.64 -23.63 9.89
C HIS A 103 10.32 -22.86 9.80
N VAL A 104 9.27 -23.44 10.38
CA VAL A 104 7.89 -22.91 10.39
C VAL A 104 7.85 -21.46 10.89
N SER A 105 8.66 -21.12 11.90
CA SER A 105 8.74 -19.76 12.45
C SER A 105 9.17 -18.71 11.41
N VAL A 106 10.07 -19.06 10.48
CA VAL A 106 10.51 -18.14 9.42
C VAL A 106 9.39 -17.91 8.40
N ILE A 107 8.62 -18.96 8.08
CA ILE A 107 7.46 -18.90 7.20
C ILE A 107 6.35 -18.05 7.83
N GLU A 108 6.07 -18.24 9.12
CA GLU A 108 5.08 -17.45 9.85
C GLU A 108 5.46 -15.96 9.90
N VAL A 109 6.74 -15.65 10.15
CA VAL A 109 7.24 -14.26 10.10
C VAL A 109 7.13 -13.69 8.69
N HIS A 110 7.40 -14.48 7.65
CA HIS A 110 7.24 -14.07 6.26
C HIS A 110 5.78 -13.67 5.96
N TRP A 111 4.81 -14.52 6.29
CA TRP A 111 3.39 -14.24 6.08
C TRP A 111 2.91 -13.05 6.89
N PHE A 112 3.29 -12.98 8.16
CA PHE A 112 2.97 -11.86 9.03
C PHE A 112 3.47 -10.54 8.44
N SER A 113 4.74 -10.50 8.02
CA SER A 113 5.31 -9.32 7.40
C SER A 113 4.62 -9.00 6.06
N ALA A 114 4.31 -9.99 5.24
CA ALA A 114 3.59 -9.80 3.98
C ALA A 114 2.22 -9.13 4.19
N TYR A 115 1.43 -9.57 5.18
CA TYR A 115 0.16 -8.94 5.52
C TYR A 115 0.35 -7.50 5.97
N TRP A 116 1.33 -7.22 6.82
CA TRP A 116 1.66 -5.84 7.20
C TRP A 116 2.07 -4.99 6.00
N VAL A 117 2.93 -5.48 5.11
CA VAL A 117 3.36 -4.78 3.89
C VAL A 117 2.14 -4.35 3.06
N VAL A 118 1.16 -5.22 2.86
CA VAL A 118 -0.06 -4.92 2.09
C VAL A 118 -0.81 -3.72 2.70
N LEU A 119 -1.02 -3.74 4.02
CA LEU A 119 -1.76 -2.68 4.72
C LEU A 119 -0.97 -1.37 4.74
N ILE A 120 0.35 -1.43 4.95
CA ILE A 120 1.19 -0.23 4.98
C ILE A 120 1.30 0.38 3.58
N ILE A 121 1.35 -0.44 2.51
CA ILE A 121 1.31 0.06 1.13
C ILE A 121 -0.03 0.75 0.83
N ALA A 122 -1.15 0.23 1.34
CA ALA A 122 -2.45 0.90 1.23
C ALA A 122 -2.43 2.28 1.92
N VAL A 123 -1.88 2.36 3.14
CA VAL A 123 -1.68 3.63 3.85
C VAL A 123 -0.72 4.56 3.09
N HIS A 124 0.36 4.03 2.53
CA HIS A 124 1.30 4.79 1.70
C HIS A 124 0.59 5.38 0.47
N LEU A 125 -0.21 4.58 -0.25
CA LEU A 125 -1.00 5.02 -1.39
C LEU A 125 -1.95 6.16 -1.01
N GLY A 126 -2.70 6.01 0.08
CA GLY A 126 -3.61 7.05 0.59
C GLY A 126 -2.90 8.35 0.94
N SER A 127 -1.75 8.24 1.61
CA SER A 127 -0.92 9.39 2.01
C SER A 127 -0.36 10.18 0.84
N HIS A 128 -0.18 9.51 -0.31
CA HIS A 128 0.31 10.10 -1.56
C HIS A 128 -0.78 10.32 -2.61
N TRP A 129 -2.05 10.04 -2.30
CA TRP A 129 -3.19 10.13 -3.22
C TRP A 129 -3.32 11.50 -3.92
N PRO A 130 -3.12 12.67 -3.27
CA PRO A 130 -3.15 13.96 -3.99
C PRO A 130 -2.17 14.01 -5.18
N ARG A 131 -1.00 13.39 -5.04
CA ARG A 131 0.01 13.35 -6.09
C ARG A 131 -0.43 12.44 -7.25
N VAL A 132 -1.06 11.31 -6.93
CA VAL A 132 -1.65 10.39 -7.92
C VAL A 132 -2.74 11.11 -8.71
N MET A 133 -3.69 11.77 -8.02
CA MET A 133 -4.78 12.52 -8.64
C MET A 133 -4.28 13.62 -9.59
N VAL A 134 -3.31 14.44 -9.14
CA VAL A 134 -2.72 15.49 -9.98
C VAL A 134 -2.04 14.89 -11.20
N THR A 135 -1.23 13.85 -11.01
CA THR A 135 -0.52 13.20 -12.12
C THR A 135 -1.48 12.61 -13.14
N PHE A 136 -2.52 11.91 -12.68
CA PHE A 136 -3.54 11.31 -13.54
C PHE A 136 -4.32 12.38 -14.32
N ALA A 137 -4.74 13.46 -13.66
CA ALA A 137 -5.40 14.58 -14.31
C ALA A 137 -4.51 15.26 -15.37
N THR A 138 -3.20 15.42 -15.10
CA THR A 138 -2.25 15.96 -16.08
C THR A 138 -2.09 15.05 -17.29
N VAL A 139 -1.96 13.74 -17.09
CA VAL A 139 -1.77 12.77 -18.19
C VAL A 139 -3.01 12.73 -19.09
N LEU A 140 -4.21 12.79 -18.50
CA LEU A 140 -5.48 12.75 -19.23
C LEU A 140 -6.02 14.14 -19.61
N ARG A 141 -5.27 15.22 -19.34
CA ARG A 141 -5.66 16.62 -19.61
C ARG A 141 -7.05 16.99 -19.05
N LEU A 142 -7.36 16.51 -17.84
CA LEU A 142 -8.67 16.72 -17.21
C LEU A 142 -8.73 18.09 -16.52
N SER A 143 -9.82 18.83 -16.74
CA SER A 143 -10.15 20.04 -15.98
C SER A 143 -10.86 19.70 -14.66
N PRO A 144 -10.80 20.58 -13.63
CA PRO A 144 -11.57 20.40 -12.39
C PRO A 144 -13.08 20.29 -12.65
N SER A 145 -13.77 19.37 -11.97
CA SER A 145 -15.21 19.19 -12.11
C SER A 145 -15.86 18.86 -10.76
N ARG A 146 -16.91 19.62 -10.39
CA ARG A 146 -17.68 19.39 -9.16
C ARG A 146 -18.42 18.06 -9.20
N VAL A 147 -19.01 17.72 -10.35
CA VAL A 147 -19.71 16.45 -10.57
C VAL A 147 -18.76 15.27 -10.37
N ARG A 148 -17.58 15.30 -11.01
CA ARG A 148 -16.55 14.26 -10.82
C ARG A 148 -16.11 14.15 -9.37
N THR A 149 -15.96 15.28 -8.68
CA THR A 149 -15.56 15.29 -7.26
C THR A 149 -16.60 14.61 -6.37
N ASN A 150 -17.90 14.86 -6.60
CA ASN A 150 -18.96 14.23 -5.82
C ASN A 150 -19.03 12.72 -6.09
N TRP A 151 -18.91 12.29 -7.35
CA TRP A 151 -18.83 10.87 -7.69
C TRP A 151 -17.63 10.17 -7.04
N LEU A 152 -16.45 10.80 -7.04
CA LEU A 152 -15.27 10.26 -6.37
C LEU A 152 -15.47 10.13 -4.86
N ARG A 153 -16.19 11.06 -4.22
CA ARG A 153 -16.53 10.98 -2.79
C ARG A 153 -17.49 9.83 -2.50
N LEU A 154 -18.55 9.68 -3.30
CA LEU A 154 -19.48 8.57 -3.19
C LEU A 154 -18.74 7.23 -3.37
N PHE A 155 -17.91 7.13 -4.40
CA PHE A 155 -17.10 5.94 -4.65
C PHE A 155 -16.13 5.64 -3.50
N SER A 156 -15.53 6.68 -2.90
CA SER A 156 -14.68 6.52 -1.72
C SER A 156 -15.45 5.95 -0.53
N ALA A 157 -16.69 6.38 -0.31
CA ALA A 157 -17.54 5.86 0.77
C ALA A 157 -17.91 4.39 0.52
N LEU A 158 -18.23 4.02 -0.72
CA LEU A 158 -18.49 2.63 -1.11
C LEU A 158 -17.25 1.75 -0.92
N LEU A 159 -16.07 2.21 -1.34
CA LEU A 159 -14.81 1.49 -1.13
C LEU A 159 -14.48 1.31 0.35
N LEU A 160 -14.77 2.31 1.18
CA LEU A 160 -14.55 2.22 2.63
C LEU A 160 -15.47 1.16 3.26
N ALA A 161 -16.77 1.16 2.92
CA ALA A 161 -17.72 0.18 3.42
C ALA A 161 -17.40 -1.24 2.93
N TYR A 162 -17.13 -1.40 1.63
CA TYR A 162 -16.79 -2.68 1.03
C TYR A 162 -15.44 -3.21 1.53
N GLY A 163 -14.46 -2.32 1.73
CA GLY A 163 -13.17 -2.64 2.32
C GLY A 163 -13.29 -3.09 3.77
N ALA A 164 -14.13 -2.45 4.59
CA ALA A 164 -14.38 -2.85 5.97
C ALA A 164 -15.05 -4.24 6.06
N TRP A 165 -16.04 -4.50 5.20
CA TRP A 165 -16.65 -5.84 5.10
C TRP A 165 -15.63 -6.89 4.66
N SER A 166 -14.84 -6.59 3.63
CA SER A 166 -13.79 -7.49 3.13
C SER A 166 -12.69 -7.75 4.15
N PHE A 167 -12.36 -6.75 4.98
CA PHE A 167 -11.41 -6.89 6.08
C PHE A 167 -11.88 -7.93 7.10
N ALA A 168 -13.18 -7.96 7.39
CA ALA A 168 -13.80 -8.97 8.26
C ALA A 168 -13.85 -10.34 7.59
N VAL A 169 -14.31 -10.43 6.33
CA VAL A 169 -14.38 -11.69 5.56
C VAL A 169 -13.01 -12.37 5.46
N LEU A 170 -11.96 -11.59 5.22
CA LEU A 170 -10.59 -12.11 5.12
C LEU A 170 -9.92 -12.34 6.49
N GLY A 171 -10.55 -11.97 7.61
CA GLY A 171 -9.96 -12.09 8.94
C GLY A 171 -8.63 -11.35 9.06
N VAL A 172 -8.53 -10.14 8.47
CA VAL A 172 -7.26 -9.41 8.35
C VAL A 172 -6.70 -9.04 9.72
N SER A 173 -7.53 -8.72 10.71
CA SER A 173 -7.08 -8.43 12.08
C SER A 173 -6.27 -9.59 12.67
N THR A 174 -6.81 -10.82 12.57
CA THR A 174 -6.14 -12.03 13.06
C THR A 174 -4.78 -12.23 12.39
N LYS A 175 -4.73 -12.01 11.07
CA LYS A 175 -3.50 -12.09 10.26
C LYS A 175 -2.44 -11.04 10.70
N LEU A 176 -2.88 -9.87 11.15
CA LEU A 176 -2.00 -8.77 11.61
C LEU A 176 -1.53 -8.92 13.07
N THR A 177 -2.08 -9.85 13.84
CA THR A 177 -1.75 -10.04 15.27
C THR A 177 -1.14 -11.41 15.57
N PHE A 178 -0.58 -12.12 14.58
CA PHE A 178 -0.09 -13.50 14.73
C PHE A 178 -1.16 -14.47 15.29
N GLY A 179 -2.45 -14.15 15.13
CA GLY A 179 -3.51 -15.03 15.59
C GLY A 179 -3.58 -16.28 14.72
N TYR A 180 -3.86 -17.43 15.33
CA TYR A 180 -4.13 -18.66 14.59
C TYR A 180 -5.38 -18.47 13.73
N SER A 181 -5.19 -18.38 12.40
CA SER A 181 -6.24 -18.13 11.44
C SER A 181 -6.62 -19.45 10.76
N LEU A 182 -7.77 -20.03 11.14
CA LEU A 182 -8.40 -21.10 10.35
C LEU A 182 -9.03 -20.58 9.04
N TYR A 183 -9.07 -19.25 8.86
CA TYR A 183 -9.66 -18.57 7.71
C TYR A 183 -8.65 -18.41 6.58
N PHE A 184 -8.38 -19.52 5.88
CA PHE A 184 -7.76 -19.49 4.57
C PHE A 184 -8.82 -19.41 3.49
N TRP A 185 -8.47 -18.76 2.38
CA TRP A 185 -9.37 -18.67 1.24
C TRP A 185 -9.42 -20.03 0.53
N ASP A 186 -10.63 -20.54 0.29
CA ASP A 186 -10.83 -21.75 -0.50
C ASP A 186 -10.72 -21.41 -1.99
N PHE A 187 -9.52 -21.61 -2.54
CA PHE A 187 -9.26 -21.41 -3.97
C PHE A 187 -9.88 -22.48 -4.86
N THR A 188 -10.37 -23.60 -4.30
CA THR A 188 -11.10 -24.61 -5.08
C THR A 188 -12.50 -24.13 -5.47
N ALA A 189 -13.13 -23.30 -4.64
CA ALA A 189 -14.43 -22.71 -4.93
C ALA A 189 -14.34 -21.58 -5.96
N SER A 190 -13.49 -20.58 -5.72
CA SER A 190 -13.30 -19.47 -6.67
C SER A 190 -12.09 -18.59 -6.32
N VAL A 191 -11.35 -18.14 -7.34
CA VAL A 191 -10.19 -17.25 -7.18
C VAL A 191 -10.58 -15.77 -7.20
N THR A 192 -11.58 -15.39 -8.01
CA THR A 192 -11.94 -13.98 -8.24
C THR A 192 -12.29 -13.21 -6.97
N PRO A 193 -13.08 -13.75 -6.01
CA PRO A 193 -13.45 -12.99 -4.83
C PRO A 193 -12.27 -12.75 -3.88
N PHE A 194 -11.25 -13.61 -3.87
CA PHE A 194 -10.01 -13.37 -3.11
C PHE A 194 -9.37 -12.03 -3.52
N PHE A 195 -9.17 -11.84 -4.83
CA PHE A 195 -8.59 -10.61 -5.35
C PHE A 195 -9.52 -9.41 -5.16
N ALA A 196 -10.83 -9.59 -5.30
CA ALA A 196 -11.81 -8.54 -5.05
C ALA A 196 -11.77 -8.05 -3.60
N HIS A 197 -11.77 -8.97 -2.63
CA HIS A 197 -11.71 -8.64 -1.20
C HIS A 197 -10.40 -7.96 -0.82
N TRP A 198 -9.25 -8.47 -1.25
CA TRP A 198 -7.96 -7.82 -0.95
C TRP A 198 -7.85 -6.43 -1.60
N THR A 199 -8.32 -6.29 -2.84
CA THR A 199 -8.36 -4.98 -3.52
C THR A 199 -9.27 -4.00 -2.76
N ALA A 200 -10.42 -4.47 -2.28
CA ALA A 200 -11.33 -3.67 -1.47
C ALA A 200 -10.70 -3.23 -0.15
N VAL A 201 -10.00 -4.13 0.55
CA VAL A 201 -9.26 -3.80 1.78
C VAL A 201 -8.21 -2.72 1.51
N ILE A 202 -7.38 -2.89 0.48
CA ILE A 202 -6.36 -1.91 0.10
C ILE A 202 -7.00 -0.56 -0.25
N ALA A 203 -8.07 -0.57 -1.05
CA ALA A 203 -8.77 0.64 -1.44
C ALA A 203 -9.41 1.37 -0.24
N GLY A 204 -10.08 0.64 0.65
CA GLY A 204 -10.70 1.19 1.85
C GLY A 204 -9.66 1.80 2.81
N VAL A 205 -8.55 1.10 3.04
CA VAL A 205 -7.44 1.61 3.88
C VAL A 205 -6.75 2.82 3.24
N ALA A 206 -6.58 2.82 1.92
CA ALA A 206 -6.04 3.98 1.20
C ALA A 206 -6.97 5.20 1.29
N VAL A 207 -8.28 5.01 1.16
CA VAL A 207 -9.29 6.07 1.36
C VAL A 207 -9.21 6.62 2.77
N LEU A 208 -9.20 5.75 3.79
CA LEU A 208 -9.09 6.15 5.19
C LEU A 208 -7.82 6.98 5.42
N SER A 209 -6.66 6.48 4.96
CA SER A 209 -5.39 7.18 5.07
C SER A 209 -5.40 8.55 4.37
N TYR A 210 -5.97 8.65 3.17
CA TYR A 210 -6.10 9.92 2.46
C TYR A 210 -6.86 10.97 3.29
N TYR A 211 -8.02 10.60 3.84
CA TYR A 211 -8.82 11.51 4.65
C TYR A 211 -8.16 11.85 6.00
N SER A 212 -7.48 10.90 6.65
CA SER A 212 -6.67 11.16 7.84
C SER A 212 -5.56 12.19 7.57
N MET A 213 -4.86 12.05 6.44
CA MET A 213 -3.81 12.98 6.04
C MET A 213 -4.34 14.36 5.65
N ALA A 214 -5.54 14.43 5.08
CA ALA A 214 -6.22 15.69 4.81
C ALA A 214 -6.67 16.40 6.11
N ALA A 215 -7.13 15.65 7.11
CA ALA A 215 -7.48 16.17 8.42
C ALA A 215 -6.25 16.74 9.15
N LEU A 216 -5.13 16.01 9.19
CA LEU A 216 -3.87 16.47 9.78
C LEU A 216 -3.37 17.78 9.14
N ARG A 217 -3.46 17.90 7.82
CA ARG A 217 -3.11 19.13 7.09
C ARG A 217 -4.00 20.31 7.48
N SER A 218 -5.28 20.05 7.75
CA SER A 218 -6.25 21.10 8.08
C SER A 218 -6.09 21.58 9.52
N ALA A 219 -5.74 20.69 10.43
CA ALA A 219 -5.44 21.01 11.84
C ALA A 219 -4.13 21.81 12.00
N GLY A 220 -3.13 21.59 11.14
CA GLY A 220 -1.84 22.29 11.20
C GLY A 220 -1.81 23.70 10.61
N LYS A 221 -2.88 24.17 9.96
CA LYS A 221 -2.97 25.56 9.50
C LYS A 221 -3.40 26.46 10.67
N PRO A 222 -2.67 27.55 10.99
CA PRO A 222 -3.21 28.56 11.89
C PRO A 222 -4.56 29.02 11.31
N ARG A 223 -5.65 28.92 12.09
CA ARG A 223 -6.91 29.59 11.73
C ARG A 223 -6.58 31.07 11.63
N SER A 224 -6.47 31.59 10.42
CA SER A 224 -6.61 33.01 10.17
C SER A 224 -7.98 33.39 10.71
N ARG A 225 -8.02 33.86 11.97
CA ARG A 225 -9.15 34.61 12.49
C ARG A 225 -9.31 35.78 11.53
N SER A 226 -10.30 35.70 10.66
CA SER A 226 -10.92 36.86 10.03
C SER A 226 -11.30 37.77 11.18
N ASN A 227 -10.45 38.75 11.48
CA ASN A 227 -10.74 39.76 12.47
C ASN A 227 -11.85 40.61 11.86
N ASN A 228 -13.05 40.43 12.40
CA ASN A 228 -14.13 41.39 12.28
C ASN A 228 -13.60 42.70 12.89
N GLY A 229 -13.43 43.72 12.08
CA GLY A 229 -13.07 45.07 12.51
C GLY A 229 -13.00 45.94 11.27
N GLY A 230 -13.82 46.96 11.11
CA GLY A 230 -14.85 47.52 11.95
C GLY A 230 -15.46 48.70 11.21
N THR A 231 -16.58 49.17 11.77
CA THR A 231 -17.28 50.46 11.54
C THR A 231 -17.75 50.77 10.13
#